data_AF-A0AAU7D581-F1
#
_entry.id   AF-A0AAU7D581-F1
#
_cell.length_a   1.000
_cell.length_b   1.000
_cell.length_c   1.000
_cell.angle_alpha   90.00
_cell.angle_beta   90.00
_cell.angle_gamma   90.00
#
_symmetry.space_group_name_H-M   'P 1'
#
loop_
_entity.id
_entity.type
_entity.pdbx_description
1 polymer ?
#
loop_
_entity_poly.entity_id
_entity_poly.type
_entity_poly.pdbx_seq_one_letter_code
_entity_poly.pdbx_strand_id
1 'polypeptide(L)' 'MFFNHLIHHRAQLGVYLRLNDLPVPPLYGPSADDRMGF' A
#
# COMPACT_ATOMS: atom_id res chain seq x y z
N MET A 1 19.67 -4.28 5.08
CA MET A 1 18.87 -5.48 4.69
C MET A 1 17.48 -5.47 5.32
N PHE A 2 17.34 -5.26 6.64
CA PHE A 2 16.05 -5.29 7.35
C PHE A 2 14.98 -4.30 6.82
N PHE A 3 15.29 -3.00 6.76
CA PHE A 3 14.32 -2.00 6.28
C PHE A 3 13.94 -2.18 4.81
N ASN A 4 14.91 -2.47 3.92
CA ASN A 4 14.62 -2.73 2.51
C ASN A 4 13.71 -3.96 2.32
N HIS A 5 13.93 -5.01 3.10
CA HIS A 5 13.13 -6.23 3.05
C HIS A 5 11.68 -5.96 3.48
N LEU A 6 11.48 -5.22 4.57
CA LEU A 6 10.16 -4.82 5.04
C LEU A 6 9.41 -3.92 4.03
N ILE A 7 10.11 -2.95 3.45
CA ILE A 7 9.52 -2.05 2.43
C ILE A 7 9.12 -2.86 1.18
N HIS A 8 9.95 -3.81 0.75
CA HIS A 8 9.66 -4.68 -0.38
C HIS A 8 8.42 -5.56 -0.14
N HIS A 9 8.35 -6.26 0.99
CA HIS A 9 7.19 -7.11 1.32
C HIS A 9 5.91 -6.30 1.53
N ARG A 10 6.01 -5.09 2.09
CA ARG A 10 4.87 -4.17 2.17
C ARG A 10 4.32 -3.82 0.79
N ALA A 11 5.18 -3.57 -0.19
CA ALA A 11 4.76 -3.31 -1.57
C ALA A 11 4.11 -4.53 -2.22
N GLN A 12 4.66 -5.74 -2.00
CA GLN A 12 4.05 -7.00 -2.47
C GLN A 12 2.64 -7.21 -1.89
N LEU A 13 2.45 -6.95 -0.59
CA LEU A 13 1.13 -7.01 0.06
C LEU A 13 0.16 -5.98 -0.53
N GLY A 14 0.63 -4.76 -0.83
CA GLY A 14 -0.18 -3.73 -1.49
C GLY A 14 -0.70 -4.18 -2.87
N VAL A 15 0.13 -4.85 -3.67
CA VAL A 15 -0.29 -5.43 -4.97
C VAL A 15 -1.32 -6.53 -4.78
N TYR A 16 -1.12 -7.41 -3.80
CA TYR A 16 -2.08 -8.47 -3.48
C TYR A 16 -3.46 -7.90 -3.13
N LEU A 17 -3.52 -6.84 -2.31
CA LEU A 17 -4.78 -6.16 -1.97
C LEU A 17 -5.46 -5.55 -3.21
N ARG A 18 -4.68 -4.90 -4.11
CA ARG A 18 -5.20 -4.35 -5.38
C ARG A 18 -5.80 -5.44 -6.27
N LEU A 19 -5.16 -6.60 -6.38
CA LEU A 19 -5.65 -7.71 -7.21
C LEU A 19 -6.93 -8.34 -6.65
N ASN A 20 -7.25 -8.11 -5.38
CA ASN A 20 -8.46 -8.60 -4.72
C ASN A 20 -9.51 -7.50 -4.49
N ASP A 21 -9.37 -6.33 -5.13
CA ASP A 21 -10.25 -5.17 -4.97
C ASP A 21 -10.44 -4.72 -3.50
N LEU A 22 -9.42 -4.94 -2.66
CA LEU A 22 -9.40 -4.51 -1.26
C LEU A 22 -8.67 -3.17 -1.11
N PRO A 23 -9.08 -2.31 -0.16
CA PRO A 23 -8.44 -1.03 0.05
C PRO A 23 -6.98 -1.21 0.50
N VAL A 24 -6.09 -0.46 -0.14
CA VAL A 24 -4.66 -0.43 0.21
C VAL A 24 -4.44 0.63 1.28
N PRO A 25 -3.75 0.31 2.39
CA PRO A 25 -3.46 1.30 3.42
C PRO A 25 -2.49 2.38 2.94
N PRO A 26 -2.59 3.61 3.46
CA PRO A 26 -1.66 4.70 3.13
C PRO A 26 -0.21 4.33 3.47
N LEU A 27 0.73 4.71 2.58
CA LEU A 27 2.15 4.40 2.70
C LEU A 27 2.99 5.56 3.23
N TYR A 28 3.12 6.62 2.41
CA TYR A 28 3.81 7.88 2.76
C TYR A 28 2.90 9.09 2.51
N GLY A 29 1.59 8.85 2.49
CA GLY A 29 0.55 9.77 2.10
C GLY A 29 -0.76 9.01 1.91
N PRO A 30 -1.87 9.70 1.62
CA PRO A 30 -3.16 9.07 1.37
C PRO A 30 -3.04 8.04 0.24
N SER A 31 -3.65 6.88 0.43
CA SER A 31 -3.84 5.91 -0.65
C SER A 31 -4.82 6.48 -1.67
N ALA A 32 -4.81 5.96 -2.90
CA ALA A 32 -5.84 6.31 -3.89
C ALA A 32 -7.25 5.90 -3.43
N ASP A 33 -7.34 5.00 -2.45
CA ASP A 33 -8.60 4.51 -1.89
C ASP A 33 -9.09 5.41 -0.73
N ASP A 34 -8.21 6.25 -0.18
CA ASP A 34 -8.61 7.27 0.77
C ASP A 34 -9.29 8.40 -0.02
N ARG A 35 -10.45 8.89 0.47
CA ARG A 35 -11.12 10.07 -0.11
C ARG A 35 -10.16 11.24 -0.03
N MET A 36 -9.37 11.47 -1.08
CA MET A 36 -8.66 12.72 -1.27
C MET A 36 -9.72 13.79 -1.45
N GLY A 37 -10.05 14.50 -0.37
CA GLY A 37 -10.86 15.70 -0.42
C GLY A 37 -10.06 16.83 -1.06
N PHE A 38 -9.89 16.77 -2.39
CA PHE A 38 -9.63 17.88 -3.30
C PHE A 38 -10.26 17.56 -4.65
#